data_AF-A0A4R2KII2-F1
#
_entry.id   AF-A0A4R2KII2-F1
#
_cell.length_a   1.000
_cell.length_b   1.000
_cell.length_c   1.000
_cell.angle_alpha   90.00
_cell.angle_beta   90.00
_cell.angle_gamma   90.00
#
_symmetry.space_group_name_H-M   'P 1'
#
loop_
_entity.id
_entity.type
_entity.pdbx_description
1 polymer ?
#
loop_
_entity_poly.entity_id
_entity_poly.type
_entity_poly.pdbx_seq_one_letter_code
_entity_poly.pdbx_strand_id
1 'polypeptide(L)'
;MKIVVLNGSPKGDMSVTMQYINYIQNKFKNHELKIINISQRINQIEKDKKTFEDIIHEIKFSDGVIWAFPLYVFTIHSNYQRFIELIFEKNVVDAFDGKYTSVLATSIHFYDHTAVNYMNSICDDLNMNYVDYFSPEMYDLRKEDTQKNLLQFAQNYFNAIENKVITLKNYNPIKYSPNKYIPEITHHKIDVSNKKVVVVTDSLEDINLKNMIHKFRNSFSQTIELVNLQDIDIKGGCLGCLKCGYNYACAYTGKDDFINFYNSKLKTADIIVFTGAIKYRHLSSTWKRFLDRGFFNTHTPSLSGKQIGFIISGALRQIPNLRQILEAYTQWQGSNLVGFVTDEYDTSIEIDQQLYVFSCNLIKSSTVNYIKPATFLGVAGMKIFRDEIWGNLRFPFVADHNAYKALNVYDFPQKNYKSRIRNFIFMLMCKFPSIRKKIYSNQIKSSMVVPLKKIVEDTTI
;
A
#
# COMPACT_ATOMS: atom_id res chain seq x y z
N MET A 1 -4.92 20.82 24.61
CA MET A 1 -3.98 20.72 23.48
C MET A 1 -4.75 20.68 22.18
N LYS A 2 -4.17 21.24 21.12
CA LYS A 2 -4.63 21.16 19.74
C LYS A 2 -3.81 20.12 19.00
N ILE A 3 -4.46 19.05 18.56
CA ILE A 3 -3.86 17.92 17.84
C ILE A 3 -4.40 17.90 16.41
N VAL A 4 -3.51 17.85 15.43
CA VAL A 4 -3.92 17.68 14.03
C VAL A 4 -3.93 16.19 13.70
N VAL A 5 -5.06 15.69 13.21
CA VAL A 5 -5.18 14.31 12.74
C VAL A 5 -5.17 14.29 11.22
N LEU A 6 -4.13 13.72 10.64
CA LEU A 6 -3.98 13.57 9.19
C LEU A 6 -4.69 12.27 8.77
N ASN A 7 -5.85 12.40 8.11
CA ASN A 7 -6.63 11.25 7.67
C ASN A 7 -6.15 10.74 6.31
N GLY A 8 -5.43 9.63 6.34
CA GLY A 8 -4.92 8.92 5.16
C GLY A 8 -5.93 8.03 4.45
N SER A 9 -7.20 8.01 4.87
CA SER A 9 -8.25 7.23 4.20
C SER A 9 -8.83 7.95 2.97
N PRO A 10 -8.90 7.31 1.79
CA PRO A 10 -9.64 7.89 0.65
C PRO A 10 -11.16 7.90 0.88
N LYS A 11 -11.63 7.29 1.98
CA LYS A 11 -13.05 7.28 2.35
C LYS A 11 -13.49 8.54 3.10
N GLY A 12 -12.57 9.41 3.52
CA GLY A 12 -12.85 10.58 4.36
C GLY A 12 -13.43 10.18 5.72
N ASP A 13 -14.47 10.87 6.16
CA ASP A 13 -15.11 10.69 7.48
C ASP A 13 -15.80 9.32 7.63
N MET A 14 -16.07 8.63 6.51
CA MET A 14 -16.59 7.26 6.50
C MET A 14 -15.48 6.21 6.72
N SER A 15 -14.31 6.61 7.18
CA SER A 15 -13.23 5.69 7.52
C SER A 15 -13.52 4.98 8.84
N VAL A 16 -13.20 3.69 8.91
CA VAL A 16 -13.16 2.91 10.14
C VAL A 16 -12.14 3.52 11.12
N THR A 17 -10.94 3.86 10.63
CA THR A 17 -9.89 4.51 11.41
C THR A 17 -10.35 5.81 12.07
N MET A 18 -11.17 6.61 11.38
CA MET A 18 -11.69 7.86 11.95
C MET A 18 -12.69 7.61 13.08
N GLN A 19 -13.32 6.43 13.16
CA GLN A 19 -14.17 6.10 14.31
C GLN A 19 -13.33 5.88 15.58
N TYR A 20 -12.12 5.34 15.46
CA TYR A 20 -11.18 5.25 16.59
C TYR A 20 -10.75 6.65 17.06
N ILE A 21 -10.45 7.56 16.12
CA ILE A 21 -10.10 8.96 16.44
C ILE A 21 -11.29 9.67 17.12
N ASN A 22 -12.49 9.53 16.59
CA ASN A 22 -13.69 10.13 17.19
C ASN A 22 -13.97 9.54 18.59
N TYR A 23 -13.71 8.26 18.82
CA TYR A 23 -13.81 7.65 20.14
C TYR A 23 -12.83 8.29 21.13
N ILE A 24 -11.57 8.50 20.73
CA ILE A 24 -10.57 9.24 21.54
C ILE A 24 -11.08 10.65 21.84
N GLN A 25 -11.51 11.42 20.83
CA GLN A 25 -12.01 12.78 21.01
C GLN A 25 -13.19 12.85 21.99
N ASN A 26 -14.10 11.86 21.96
CA ASN A 26 -15.26 11.82 22.85
C ASN A 26 -14.89 11.54 24.31
N LYS A 27 -13.84 10.76 24.56
CA LYS A 27 -13.35 10.44 25.92
C LYS A 27 -12.36 11.49 26.46
N PHE A 28 -11.66 12.22 25.58
CA PHE A 28 -10.71 13.29 25.93
C PHE A 28 -11.19 14.68 25.46
N LYS A 29 -12.30 15.16 26.03
CA LYS A 29 -12.98 16.41 25.61
C LYS A 29 -12.18 17.69 25.90
N ASN A 30 -11.17 17.62 26.75
CA ASN A 30 -10.23 18.70 27.07
C ASN A 30 -9.17 18.93 25.97
N HIS A 31 -9.16 18.11 24.92
CA HIS A 31 -8.27 18.24 23.77
C HIS A 31 -9.08 18.44 22.49
N GLU A 32 -8.54 19.21 21.56
CA GLU A 32 -9.10 19.39 20.21
C GLU A 32 -8.34 18.47 19.24
N LEU A 33 -9.03 17.52 18.60
CA LEU A 33 -8.49 16.68 17.53
C LEU A 33 -9.08 17.15 16.20
N LYS A 34 -8.34 18.01 15.50
CA LYS A 34 -8.73 18.56 14.20
C LYS A 34 -8.39 17.58 13.08
N ILE A 35 -9.41 16.91 12.54
CA ILE A 35 -9.27 15.96 11.44
C ILE A 35 -9.15 16.68 10.10
N ILE A 36 -8.08 16.39 9.35
CA ILE A 36 -7.86 16.89 7.99
C ILE A 36 -7.88 15.71 7.01
N ASN A 37 -8.84 15.72 6.08
CA ASN A 37 -9.02 14.68 5.06
C ASN A 37 -7.97 14.76 3.94
N ILE A 38 -6.78 14.22 4.19
CA ILE A 38 -5.65 14.27 3.24
C ILE A 38 -5.89 13.40 2.01
N SER A 39 -6.07 12.10 2.18
CA SER A 39 -6.15 11.17 1.04
C SER A 39 -7.35 11.42 0.14
N GLN A 40 -8.49 11.82 0.72
CA GLN A 40 -9.70 12.11 -0.05
C GLN A 40 -9.57 13.40 -0.87
N ARG A 41 -8.82 14.40 -0.37
CA ARG A 41 -8.70 15.73 -0.98
C ARG A 41 -7.38 15.97 -1.71
N ILE A 42 -6.55 14.94 -1.91
CA ILE A 42 -5.19 15.10 -2.44
C ILE A 42 -5.13 15.94 -3.73
N ASN A 43 -6.09 15.74 -4.64
CA ASN A 43 -6.12 16.49 -5.91
C ASN A 43 -6.31 17.99 -5.70
N GLN A 44 -7.09 18.38 -4.68
CA GLN A 44 -7.23 19.78 -4.29
C GLN A 44 -5.97 20.27 -3.60
N ILE A 45 -5.46 19.49 -2.63
CA ILE A 45 -4.27 19.83 -1.84
C ILE A 45 -3.04 20.06 -2.75
N GLU A 46 -2.87 19.26 -3.80
CA GLU A 46 -1.75 19.38 -4.72
C GLU A 46 -1.85 20.61 -5.64
N LYS A 47 -3.07 20.94 -6.10
CA LYS A 47 -3.31 22.00 -7.09
C LYS A 47 -3.50 23.38 -6.47
N ASP A 48 -4.12 23.44 -5.29
CA ASP A 48 -4.43 24.68 -4.60
C ASP A 48 -3.36 24.96 -3.52
N LYS A 49 -2.47 25.90 -3.86
CA LYS A 49 -1.40 26.36 -2.98
C LYS A 49 -1.93 26.81 -1.61
N LYS A 50 -3.05 27.55 -1.57
CA LYS A 50 -3.61 28.07 -0.33
C LYS A 50 -4.12 26.93 0.56
N THR A 51 -4.84 25.97 -0.02
CA THR A 51 -5.28 24.77 0.71
C THR A 51 -4.08 24.01 1.31
N PHE A 52 -2.99 23.84 0.55
CA PHE A 52 -1.77 23.19 1.08
C PHE A 52 -1.14 23.98 2.22
N GLU A 53 -0.91 25.28 2.03
CA GLU A 53 -0.31 26.17 3.03
C GLU A 53 -1.13 26.22 4.32
N ASP A 54 -2.45 26.23 4.23
CA ASP A 54 -3.33 26.21 5.40
C ASP A 54 -3.17 24.90 6.18
N ILE A 55 -3.04 23.75 5.52
CA ILE A 55 -2.77 22.46 6.19
C ILE A 55 -1.42 22.48 6.90
N ILE A 56 -0.37 22.97 6.23
CA ILE A 56 0.96 23.08 6.82
C ILE A 56 0.96 24.06 8.01
N HIS A 57 0.22 25.16 7.92
CA HIS A 57 0.03 26.11 9.01
C HIS A 57 -0.65 25.44 10.21
N GLU A 58 -1.71 24.67 10.00
CA GLU A 58 -2.38 23.93 11.08
C GLU A 58 -1.43 22.97 11.80
N ILE A 59 -0.58 22.27 11.05
CA ILE A 59 0.43 21.35 11.59
C ILE A 59 1.50 22.12 12.38
N LYS A 60 2.02 23.21 11.82
CA LYS A 60 3.08 24.02 12.46
C LYS A 60 2.63 24.59 13.81
N PHE A 61 1.35 24.95 13.94
CA PHE A 61 0.78 25.53 15.16
C PHE A 61 -0.01 24.55 16.02
N SER A 62 0.07 23.24 15.77
CA SER A 62 -0.48 22.22 16.67
C SER A 62 0.50 21.83 17.77
N ASP A 63 -0.01 21.26 18.86
CA ASP A 63 0.81 20.67 19.93
C ASP A 63 1.37 19.29 19.52
N GLY A 64 0.67 18.61 18.61
CA GLY A 64 1.11 17.33 18.04
C GLY A 64 0.31 16.90 16.82
N VAL A 65 0.71 15.80 16.21
CA VAL A 65 0.14 15.24 14.98
C VAL A 65 -0.18 13.75 15.16
N ILE A 66 -1.33 13.30 14.68
CA ILE A 66 -1.63 11.86 14.56
C ILE A 66 -1.75 11.50 13.08
N TRP A 67 -0.91 10.57 12.62
CA TRP A 67 -1.03 9.99 11.27
C TRP A 67 -2.01 8.82 11.34
N ALA A 68 -3.21 9.00 10.80
CA ALA A 68 -4.29 8.04 10.95
C ALA A 68 -4.78 7.50 9.60
N PHE A 69 -4.62 6.21 9.35
CA PHE A 69 -4.95 5.61 8.05
C PHE A 69 -5.38 4.14 8.14
N PRO A 70 -6.27 3.67 7.25
CA PRO A 70 -6.43 2.25 6.99
C PRO A 70 -5.25 1.72 6.16
N LEU A 71 -4.94 0.43 6.32
CA LEU A 71 -3.99 -0.25 5.44
C LEU A 71 -4.58 -0.41 4.03
N TYR A 72 -3.81 -0.01 3.02
CA TYR A 72 -3.99 -0.34 1.62
C TYR A 72 -2.84 -1.25 1.19
N VAL A 73 -2.73 -1.63 -0.09
CA VAL A 73 -1.82 -2.69 -0.57
C VAL A 73 -0.42 -2.57 0.06
N PHE A 74 -0.17 -3.42 1.09
CA PHE A 74 1.02 -3.49 1.95
C PHE A 74 1.47 -2.19 2.66
N THR A 75 0.81 -1.04 2.51
CA THR A 75 1.21 0.21 3.20
C THR A 75 0.08 1.24 3.15
N ILE A 76 0.38 2.52 3.35
CA ILE A 76 -0.59 3.63 3.27
C ILE A 76 -1.21 3.77 1.88
N HIS A 77 -2.34 4.48 1.77
CA HIS A 77 -2.93 4.77 0.47
C HIS A 77 -2.04 5.68 -0.40
N SER A 78 -2.02 5.46 -1.71
CA SER A 78 -1.24 6.23 -2.69
C SER A 78 -1.41 7.75 -2.59
N ASN A 79 -2.63 8.23 -2.37
CA ASN A 79 -2.89 9.66 -2.16
C ASN A 79 -2.25 10.20 -0.87
N TYR A 80 -2.14 9.36 0.16
CA TYR A 80 -1.47 9.76 1.41
C TYR A 80 0.03 9.80 1.22
N GLN A 81 0.57 8.86 0.44
CA GLN A 81 1.97 8.89 0.05
C GLN A 81 2.31 10.12 -0.80
N ARG A 82 1.42 10.53 -1.72
CA ARG A 82 1.61 11.77 -2.49
C ARG A 82 1.69 12.99 -1.57
N PHE A 83 0.88 13.06 -0.51
CA PHE A 83 0.99 14.14 0.46
C PHE A 83 2.36 14.17 1.16
N ILE A 84 2.89 12.99 1.52
CA ILE A 84 4.25 12.88 2.08
C ILE A 84 5.29 13.38 1.08
N GLU A 85 5.20 13.00 -0.20
CA GLU A 85 6.09 13.53 -1.23
C GLU A 85 6.02 15.05 -1.33
N LEU A 86 4.81 15.64 -1.27
CA LEU A 86 4.62 17.10 -1.32
C LEU A 86 5.26 17.82 -0.13
N ILE A 87 5.32 17.22 1.06
CA ILE A 87 6.00 17.82 2.23
C ILE A 87 7.48 18.06 1.92
N PHE A 88 8.14 17.06 1.36
CA PHE A 88 9.56 17.14 1.01
C PHE A 88 9.79 17.96 -0.28
N GLU A 89 9.01 17.75 -1.33
CA GLU A 89 9.12 18.47 -2.62
C GLU A 89 8.94 19.99 -2.45
N LYS A 90 8.07 20.42 -1.52
CA LYS A 90 7.82 21.84 -1.23
C LYS A 90 8.67 22.38 -0.07
N ASN A 91 9.60 21.57 0.45
CA ASN A 91 10.51 21.95 1.52
C ASN A 91 9.80 22.55 2.76
N VAL A 92 8.76 21.86 3.24
CA VAL A 92 7.98 22.27 4.43
C VAL A 92 8.18 21.34 5.62
N VAL A 93 9.35 20.67 5.67
CA VAL A 93 9.72 19.72 6.73
C VAL A 93 9.70 20.38 8.11
N ASP A 94 10.12 21.65 8.20
CA ASP A 94 10.18 22.44 9.44
C ASP A 94 8.83 22.57 10.17
N ALA A 95 7.70 22.34 9.49
CA ALA A 95 6.39 22.33 10.15
C ALA A 95 6.20 21.11 11.07
N PHE A 96 6.94 20.03 10.82
CA PHE A 96 6.87 18.75 11.53
C PHE A 96 8.02 18.56 12.53
N ASP A 97 9.14 19.27 12.33
CA ASP A 97 10.33 19.16 13.18
C ASP A 97 10.01 19.35 14.67
N GLY A 98 10.45 18.41 15.50
CA GLY A 98 10.21 18.40 16.95
C GLY A 98 8.75 18.22 17.38
N LYS A 99 7.79 18.09 16.47
CA LYS A 99 6.39 17.82 16.82
C LYS A 99 6.24 16.41 17.36
N TYR A 100 5.50 16.28 18.46
CA TYR A 100 5.09 14.96 18.95
C TYR A 100 4.13 14.30 17.96
N THR A 101 4.31 13.00 17.77
CA THR A 101 3.51 12.25 16.82
C THR A 101 3.22 10.83 17.28
N SER A 102 2.05 10.33 16.85
CA SER A 102 1.69 8.92 16.95
C SER A 102 1.01 8.43 15.67
N VAL A 103 1.02 7.12 15.45
CA VAL A 103 0.37 6.47 14.29
C VAL A 103 -0.85 5.68 14.74
N LEU A 104 -1.99 5.86 14.06
CA LEU A 104 -3.17 5.01 14.25
C LEU A 104 -3.54 4.34 12.93
N ALA A 105 -3.28 3.03 12.84
CA ALA A 105 -3.60 2.23 11.67
C ALA A 105 -4.83 1.34 11.92
N THR A 106 -5.58 0.96 10.89
CA THR A 106 -6.56 -0.12 11.00
C THR A 106 -6.44 -1.07 9.81
N SER A 107 -6.49 -2.37 10.06
CA SER A 107 -6.30 -3.39 9.03
C SER A 107 -7.09 -4.66 9.38
N ILE A 108 -6.93 -5.72 8.60
CA ILE A 108 -7.32 -7.09 9.01
C ILE A 108 -6.10 -7.88 9.52
N HIS A 109 -5.09 -7.18 10.03
CA HIS A 109 -3.73 -7.65 10.34
C HIS A 109 -2.91 -8.15 9.15
N PHE A 110 -3.37 -7.89 7.93
CA PHE A 110 -2.57 -8.13 6.74
C PHE A 110 -1.45 -7.09 6.63
N TYR A 111 -0.21 -7.49 6.95
CA TYR A 111 1.01 -6.69 6.77
C TYR A 111 0.97 -5.28 7.38
N ASP A 112 0.20 -5.07 8.44
CA ASP A 112 0.07 -3.76 9.07
C ASP A 112 1.36 -3.22 9.67
N HIS A 113 2.23 -4.12 10.14
CA HIS A 113 3.59 -3.77 10.55
C HIS A 113 4.37 -3.03 9.46
N THR A 114 4.23 -3.39 8.18
CA THR A 114 4.96 -2.71 7.10
C THR A 114 4.47 -1.29 6.85
N ALA A 115 3.18 -1.01 7.07
CA ALA A 115 2.61 0.33 6.95
C ALA A 115 3.03 1.22 8.13
N VAL A 116 3.02 0.66 9.35
CA VAL A 116 3.48 1.34 10.56
C VAL A 116 4.98 1.65 10.46
N ASN A 117 5.80 0.68 10.06
CA ASN A 117 7.24 0.85 9.87
C ASN A 117 7.55 1.94 8.86
N TYR A 118 6.83 1.96 7.72
CA TYR A 118 6.96 3.04 6.74
C TYR A 118 6.67 4.40 7.38
N MET A 119 5.54 4.53 8.08
CA MET A 119 5.18 5.82 8.69
C MET A 119 6.11 6.26 9.81
N ASN A 120 6.58 5.36 10.67
CA ASN A 120 7.56 5.69 11.69
C ASN A 120 8.88 6.17 11.05
N SER A 121 9.33 5.50 9.99
CA SER A 121 10.54 5.91 9.28
C SER A 121 10.42 7.29 8.60
N ILE A 122 9.22 7.65 8.10
CA ILE A 122 8.94 9.01 7.61
C ILE A 122 8.92 10.03 8.75
N CYS A 123 8.32 9.68 9.90
CA CYS A 123 8.33 10.57 11.07
C CYS A 123 9.75 10.82 11.59
N ASP A 124 10.62 9.81 11.56
CA ASP A 124 12.03 9.96 11.91
C ASP A 124 12.76 10.90 10.93
N ASP A 125 12.51 10.79 9.62
CA ASP A 125 13.06 11.68 8.59
C ASP A 125 12.57 13.13 8.74
N LEU A 126 11.32 13.33 9.16
CA LEU A 126 10.74 14.63 9.49
C LEU A 126 11.18 15.16 10.86
N ASN A 127 12.09 14.44 11.53
CA ASN A 127 12.56 14.70 12.89
C ASN A 127 11.44 14.93 13.93
N MET A 128 10.35 14.19 13.80
CA MET A 128 9.25 14.22 14.76
C MET A 128 9.62 13.47 16.05
N ASN A 129 8.97 13.82 17.15
CA ASN A 129 9.04 13.09 18.41
C ASN A 129 8.02 11.94 18.40
N TYR A 130 8.43 10.79 17.84
CA TYR A 130 7.55 9.64 17.66
C TYR A 130 7.30 8.90 18.98
N VAL A 131 6.05 8.94 19.46
CA VAL A 131 5.69 8.35 20.75
C VAL A 131 5.40 6.86 20.59
N ASP A 132 4.40 6.49 19.79
CA ASP A 132 3.97 5.11 19.63
C ASP A 132 3.03 4.91 18.41
N TYR A 133 2.61 3.68 18.16
CA TYR A 133 1.52 3.35 17.23
C TYR A 133 0.45 2.42 17.82
N PHE A 134 -0.75 2.49 17.23
CA PHE A 134 -1.85 1.57 17.54
C PHE A 134 -2.45 1.02 16.23
N SER A 135 -2.41 -0.31 16.05
CA SER A 135 -2.87 -0.99 14.82
C SER A 135 -3.87 -2.13 15.08
N PRO A 136 -5.12 -1.83 15.45
CA PRO A 136 -6.16 -2.83 15.68
C PRO A 136 -6.78 -3.40 14.40
N GLU A 137 -7.49 -4.53 14.53
CA GLU A 137 -8.39 -5.00 13.50
C GLU A 137 -9.51 -3.97 13.25
N MET A 138 -10.06 -3.93 12.04
CA MET A 138 -11.09 -2.97 11.64
C MET A 138 -12.23 -2.81 12.65
N TYR A 139 -12.70 -3.89 13.26
CA TYR A 139 -13.87 -3.88 14.13
C TYR A 139 -13.55 -4.16 15.60
N ASP A 140 -12.29 -4.07 16.00
CA ASP A 140 -11.85 -4.31 17.37
C ASP A 140 -12.32 -3.24 18.36
N LEU A 141 -12.69 -2.04 17.92
CA LEU A 141 -13.32 -1.03 18.80
C LEU A 141 -14.60 -1.55 19.47
N ARG A 142 -15.18 -2.66 18.99
CA ARG A 142 -16.31 -3.34 19.65
C ARG A 142 -15.93 -4.16 20.88
N LYS A 143 -14.64 -4.32 21.15
CA LYS A 143 -14.10 -5.06 22.30
C LYS A 143 -13.70 -4.07 23.38
N GLU A 144 -14.17 -4.29 24.60
CA GLU A 144 -13.87 -3.43 25.75
C GLU A 144 -12.37 -3.33 26.03
N ASP A 145 -11.63 -4.44 25.94
CA ASP A 145 -10.18 -4.45 26.13
C ASP A 145 -9.46 -3.57 25.09
N THR A 146 -9.90 -3.59 23.83
CA THR A 146 -9.34 -2.71 22.79
C THR A 146 -9.67 -1.26 23.08
N GLN A 147 -10.89 -0.94 23.52
CA GLN A 147 -11.27 0.42 23.90
C GLN A 147 -10.36 0.93 25.03
N LYS A 148 -10.17 0.12 26.08
CA LYS A 148 -9.27 0.44 27.20
C LYS A 148 -7.84 0.69 26.71
N ASN A 149 -7.29 -0.19 25.89
CA ASN A 149 -5.93 -0.06 25.37
C ASN A 149 -5.77 1.16 24.44
N LEU A 150 -6.79 1.48 23.63
CA LEU A 150 -6.82 2.67 22.79
C LEU A 150 -6.79 3.96 23.63
N LEU A 151 -7.55 4.02 24.71
CA LEU A 151 -7.56 5.17 25.61
C LEU A 151 -6.24 5.30 26.36
N GLN A 152 -5.62 4.19 26.77
CA GLN A 152 -4.29 4.21 27.36
C GLN A 152 -3.23 4.70 26.36
N PHE A 153 -3.29 4.24 25.11
CA PHE A 153 -2.43 4.71 24.04
C PHE A 153 -2.58 6.23 23.82
N ALA A 154 -3.81 6.74 23.76
CA ALA A 154 -4.07 8.17 23.60
C ALA A 154 -3.58 8.98 24.82
N GLN A 155 -3.83 8.49 26.03
CA GLN A 155 -3.34 9.13 27.26
C GLN A 155 -1.81 9.18 27.29
N ASN A 156 -1.13 8.11 26.89
CA ASN A 156 0.34 8.07 26.83
C ASN A 156 0.86 9.11 25.84
N TYR A 157 0.21 9.27 24.69
CA TYR A 157 0.54 10.30 23.71
C TYR A 157 0.36 11.73 24.27
N PHE A 158 -0.77 12.02 24.92
CA PHE A 158 -1.00 13.32 25.54
C PHE A 158 0.00 13.62 26.67
N ASN A 159 0.27 12.63 27.53
CA ASN A 159 1.26 12.74 28.59
C ASN A 159 2.66 12.98 28.03
N ALA A 160 3.02 12.36 26.90
CA ALA A 160 4.31 12.56 26.28
C ALA A 160 4.51 14.01 25.82
N ILE A 161 3.45 14.64 25.29
CA ILE A 161 3.46 16.07 24.92
C ILE A 161 3.60 16.94 26.16
N GLU A 162 2.72 16.76 27.15
CA GLU A 162 2.67 17.59 28.35
C GLU A 162 3.98 17.55 29.14
N ASN A 163 4.58 16.36 29.25
CA ASN A 163 5.81 16.14 30.01
C ASN A 163 7.08 16.25 29.15
N LYS A 164 6.94 16.57 27.86
CA LYS A 164 8.06 16.67 26.89
C LYS A 164 8.98 15.45 26.94
N VAL A 165 8.38 14.26 26.88
CA VAL A 165 9.10 12.99 26.95
C VAL A 165 10.08 12.86 25.79
N ILE A 166 11.30 12.42 26.08
CA ILE A 166 12.30 12.10 25.05
C ILE A 166 11.85 10.84 24.33
N THR A 167 11.78 10.91 23.00
CA THR A 167 11.37 9.78 22.15
C THR A 167 12.56 9.09 21.53
N LEU A 168 12.39 7.81 21.20
CA LEU A 168 13.43 7.00 20.55
C LEU A 168 13.34 7.17 19.03
N LYS A 169 14.51 7.25 18.38
CA LYS A 169 14.62 7.16 16.92
C LYS A 169 14.83 5.70 16.52
N ASN A 170 13.97 5.18 15.66
CA ASN A 170 14.02 3.78 15.24
C ASN A 170 14.72 3.62 13.89
N TYR A 171 14.76 4.68 13.08
CA TYR A 171 15.33 4.66 11.74
C TYR A 171 16.39 5.74 11.56
N ASN A 172 17.55 5.32 11.05
CA ASN A 172 18.61 6.25 10.66
C ASN A 172 18.26 6.93 9.32
N PRO A 173 18.73 8.17 9.09
CA PRO A 173 18.66 8.81 7.78
C PRO A 173 19.29 7.94 6.69
N ILE A 174 18.66 7.89 5.52
CA ILE A 174 19.18 7.15 4.37
C ILE A 174 20.42 7.87 3.83
N LYS A 175 21.53 7.14 3.66
CA LYS A 175 22.74 7.66 3.04
C LYS A 175 22.85 7.09 1.64
N TYR A 176 22.66 7.91 0.61
CA TYR A 176 22.70 7.45 -0.77
C TYR A 176 23.37 8.48 -1.66
N SER A 177 24.44 8.06 -2.31
CA SER A 177 25.22 8.87 -3.25
C SER A 177 25.81 7.91 -4.28
N PRO A 178 24.97 7.43 -5.22
CA PRO A 178 25.41 6.44 -6.19
C PRO A 178 26.39 7.08 -7.17
N ASN A 179 27.30 6.28 -7.70
CA ASN A 179 28.05 6.68 -8.87
C ASN A 179 27.08 6.81 -10.06
N LYS A 180 27.36 7.76 -10.96
CA LYS A 180 26.61 7.87 -12.21
C LYS A 180 26.84 6.60 -13.02
N TYR A 181 25.77 5.83 -13.24
CA TYR A 181 25.86 4.59 -13.99
C TYR A 181 25.89 4.86 -15.49
N ILE A 182 26.96 4.40 -16.14
CA ILE A 182 27.14 4.44 -17.59
C ILE A 182 27.47 3.01 -18.03
N PRO A 183 26.68 2.36 -18.88
CA PRO A 183 26.96 0.99 -19.31
C PRO A 183 28.32 0.88 -20.01
N GLU A 184 29.11 -0.14 -19.66
CA GLU A 184 30.49 -0.34 -20.15
C GLU A 184 30.66 -1.67 -20.90
N ILE A 185 30.08 -2.77 -20.39
CA ILE A 185 30.31 -4.13 -20.91
C ILE A 185 29.17 -4.58 -21.81
N THR A 186 29.46 -4.95 -23.04
CA THR A 186 28.46 -5.62 -23.90
C THR A 186 28.56 -7.14 -23.72
N HIS A 187 27.44 -7.77 -23.39
CA HIS A 187 27.33 -9.23 -23.27
C HIS A 187 26.67 -9.84 -24.51
N HIS A 188 26.73 -11.16 -24.64
CA HIS A 188 25.96 -11.88 -25.66
C HIS A 188 24.45 -11.62 -25.50
N LYS A 189 23.74 -11.57 -26.62
CA LYS A 189 22.30 -11.38 -26.61
C LYS A 189 21.59 -12.63 -26.10
N ILE A 190 20.54 -12.42 -25.31
CA ILE A 190 19.69 -13.47 -24.74
C ILE A 190 18.43 -13.59 -25.60
N ASP A 191 18.13 -14.80 -26.06
CA ASP A 191 16.89 -15.11 -26.74
C ASP A 191 15.74 -15.21 -25.72
N VAL A 192 14.67 -14.42 -25.91
CA VAL A 192 13.45 -14.53 -25.08
C VAL A 192 12.57 -15.72 -25.49
N SER A 193 12.98 -16.46 -26.52
CA SER A 193 12.25 -17.55 -27.16
C SER A 193 10.81 -17.11 -27.49
N ASN A 194 9.81 -17.80 -26.94
CA ASN A 194 8.40 -17.47 -27.10
C ASN A 194 7.80 -16.73 -25.89
N LYS A 195 8.63 -16.27 -24.94
CA LYS A 195 8.18 -15.65 -23.70
C LYS A 195 7.86 -14.17 -23.90
N LYS A 196 6.73 -13.73 -23.34
CA LYS A 196 6.35 -12.32 -23.28
C LYS A 196 6.97 -11.65 -22.07
N VAL A 197 7.93 -10.74 -22.33
CA VAL A 197 8.62 -9.94 -21.31
C VAL A 197 8.09 -8.50 -21.32
N VAL A 198 7.62 -8.03 -20.16
CA VAL A 198 7.14 -6.66 -19.97
C VAL A 198 7.95 -5.96 -18.89
N VAL A 199 8.58 -4.84 -19.23
CA VAL A 199 9.20 -3.92 -18.29
C VAL A 199 8.21 -2.80 -17.99
N VAL A 200 8.00 -2.50 -16.71
CA VAL A 200 7.11 -1.41 -16.29
C VAL A 200 7.92 -0.40 -15.50
N THR A 201 7.80 0.88 -15.84
CA THR A 201 8.47 2.00 -15.17
C THR A 201 7.47 3.11 -14.85
N ASP A 202 7.72 3.92 -13.83
CA ASP A 202 6.93 5.12 -13.53
C ASP A 202 7.57 6.43 -13.98
N SER A 203 8.87 6.41 -14.31
CA SER A 203 9.61 7.58 -14.79
C SER A 203 10.91 7.15 -15.46
N LEU A 204 11.35 7.93 -16.45
CA LEU A 204 12.68 7.84 -17.07
C LEU A 204 13.53 9.09 -16.79
N GLU A 205 13.13 9.91 -15.81
CA GLU A 205 13.86 11.11 -15.40
C GLU A 205 15.13 10.77 -14.63
N ASP A 206 15.09 9.70 -13.82
CA ASP A 206 16.29 9.20 -13.14
C ASP A 206 17.24 8.56 -14.17
N ILE A 207 18.44 9.14 -14.28
CA ILE A 207 19.40 8.76 -15.32
C ILE A 207 19.95 7.35 -15.10
N ASN A 208 20.19 6.94 -13.86
CA ASN A 208 20.72 5.63 -13.54
C ASN A 208 19.67 4.56 -13.85
N LEU A 209 18.43 4.75 -13.40
CA LEU A 209 17.31 3.87 -13.70
C LEU A 209 17.08 3.74 -15.20
N LYS A 210 17.04 4.87 -15.92
CA LYS A 210 16.90 4.88 -17.38
C LYS A 210 17.99 4.06 -18.06
N ASN A 211 19.25 4.27 -17.66
CA ASN A 211 20.39 3.54 -18.20
C ASN A 211 20.32 2.04 -17.85
N MET A 212 19.93 1.67 -16.63
CA MET A 212 19.76 0.27 -16.22
C MET A 212 18.63 -0.41 -17.01
N ILE A 213 17.51 0.27 -17.23
CA ILE A 213 16.41 -0.22 -18.07
C ILE A 213 16.91 -0.43 -19.50
N HIS A 214 17.60 0.55 -20.09
CA HIS A 214 18.14 0.43 -21.44
C HIS A 214 19.14 -0.71 -21.56
N LYS A 215 20.07 -0.83 -20.60
CA LYS A 215 21.03 -1.94 -20.57
C LYS A 215 20.33 -3.28 -20.48
N PHE A 216 19.37 -3.44 -19.56
CA PHE A 216 18.58 -4.64 -19.41
C PHE A 216 17.84 -5.02 -20.70
N ARG A 217 17.15 -4.06 -21.34
CA ARG A 217 16.46 -4.29 -22.62
C ARG A 217 17.43 -4.67 -23.72
N ASN A 218 18.61 -4.05 -23.74
CA ASN A 218 19.68 -4.34 -24.68
C ASN A 218 20.39 -5.68 -24.40
N SER A 219 20.10 -6.39 -23.30
CA SER A 219 20.59 -7.75 -23.11
C SER A 219 19.89 -8.76 -24.03
N PHE A 220 18.74 -8.44 -24.60
CA PHE A 220 17.93 -9.38 -25.40
C PHE A 220 18.13 -9.22 -26.91
N SER A 221 18.00 -10.32 -27.66
CA SER A 221 17.98 -10.31 -29.13
C SER A 221 16.69 -9.73 -29.71
N GLN A 222 15.58 -9.88 -28.98
CA GLN A 222 14.28 -9.34 -29.33
C GLN A 222 14.03 -8.02 -28.59
N THR A 223 13.23 -7.14 -29.20
CA THR A 223 12.73 -5.96 -28.51
C THR A 223 11.73 -6.38 -27.45
N ILE A 224 12.06 -6.12 -26.18
CA ILE A 224 11.12 -6.33 -25.07
C ILE A 224 10.27 -5.07 -24.83
N GLU A 225 9.03 -5.30 -24.43
CA GLU A 225 8.03 -4.25 -24.20
C GLU A 225 8.43 -3.42 -22.96
N LEU A 226 8.43 -2.09 -23.11
CA LEU A 226 8.59 -1.13 -22.02
C LEU A 226 7.30 -0.32 -21.91
N VAL A 227 6.69 -0.32 -20.74
CA VAL A 227 5.50 0.46 -20.43
C VAL A 227 5.88 1.51 -19.38
N ASN A 228 5.66 2.78 -19.71
CA ASN A 228 5.75 3.87 -18.74
C ASN A 228 4.35 4.17 -18.19
N LEU A 229 4.20 4.19 -16.86
CA LEU A 229 2.93 4.49 -16.20
C LEU A 229 2.44 5.92 -16.43
N GLN A 230 3.33 6.83 -16.84
CA GLN A 230 2.96 8.20 -17.24
C GLN A 230 2.21 8.25 -18.58
N ASP A 231 2.42 7.25 -19.45
CA ASP A 231 1.78 7.16 -20.76
C ASP A 231 0.38 6.53 -20.69
N ILE A 232 -0.07 6.15 -19.49
CA ILE A 232 -1.37 5.53 -19.24
C ILE A 232 -2.27 6.56 -18.59
N ASP A 233 -3.46 6.80 -19.15
CA ASP A 233 -4.47 7.60 -18.45
C ASP A 233 -4.93 6.86 -17.18
N ILE A 234 -4.50 7.35 -16.03
CA ILE A 234 -4.89 6.87 -14.69
C ILE A 234 -5.54 8.03 -13.95
N LYS A 235 -6.87 8.05 -13.90
CA LYS A 235 -7.63 9.21 -13.39
C LYS A 235 -7.56 9.44 -11.88
N GLY A 236 -7.02 8.50 -11.11
CA GLY A 236 -6.89 8.64 -9.66
C GLY A 236 -6.52 7.35 -8.94
N GLY A 237 -6.38 7.43 -7.61
CA GLY A 237 -6.12 6.30 -6.71
C GLY A 237 -7.37 5.47 -6.38
N CYS A 238 -7.19 4.42 -5.57
CA CYS A 238 -8.29 3.56 -5.14
C CYS A 238 -9.27 4.32 -4.24
N LEU A 239 -10.57 4.20 -4.51
CA LEU A 239 -11.60 4.93 -3.75
C LEU A 239 -12.04 4.20 -2.47
N GLY A 240 -11.54 2.98 -2.24
CA GLY A 240 -12.04 2.10 -1.17
C GLY A 240 -13.53 1.77 -1.30
N CYS A 241 -14.10 1.87 -2.51
CA CYS A 241 -15.55 1.82 -2.72
C CYS A 241 -16.18 0.42 -2.65
N LEU A 242 -15.35 -0.64 -2.67
CA LEU A 242 -15.74 -2.05 -2.63
C LEU A 242 -16.56 -2.55 -3.85
N LYS A 243 -16.72 -1.75 -4.91
CA LYS A 243 -17.47 -2.15 -6.12
C LYS A 243 -16.88 -3.38 -6.82
N CYS A 244 -15.54 -3.48 -6.84
CA CYS A 244 -14.85 -4.62 -7.43
C CYS A 244 -15.06 -5.93 -6.64
N GLY A 245 -15.52 -5.88 -5.40
CA GLY A 245 -15.67 -7.06 -4.56
C GLY A 245 -16.69 -8.09 -5.08
N TYR A 246 -17.67 -7.68 -5.89
CA TYR A 246 -18.66 -8.62 -6.42
C TYR A 246 -18.14 -9.43 -7.61
N ASN A 247 -17.53 -8.77 -8.60
CA ASN A 247 -17.17 -9.36 -9.89
C ASN A 247 -16.00 -8.64 -10.60
N TYR A 248 -15.08 -8.05 -9.83
CA TYR A 248 -13.93 -7.27 -10.33
C TYR A 248 -14.29 -5.97 -11.10
N ALA A 249 -15.57 -5.57 -11.13
CA ALA A 249 -15.99 -4.32 -11.76
C ALA A 249 -15.62 -3.11 -10.89
N CYS A 250 -14.63 -2.34 -11.33
CA CYS A 250 -14.12 -1.18 -10.62
C CYS A 250 -14.94 0.08 -10.95
N ALA A 251 -14.90 1.08 -10.05
CA ALA A 251 -15.50 2.39 -10.30
C ALA A 251 -14.88 3.14 -11.51
N TYR A 252 -13.66 2.75 -11.89
CA TYR A 252 -12.91 3.28 -13.03
C TYR A 252 -13.09 2.46 -14.32
N THR A 253 -13.84 1.36 -14.31
CA THR A 253 -14.07 0.56 -15.53
C THR A 253 -14.69 1.42 -16.64
N GLY A 254 -14.02 1.43 -17.80
CA GLY A 254 -14.42 2.23 -18.98
C GLY A 254 -14.20 3.73 -18.82
N LYS A 255 -13.49 4.18 -17.79
CA LYS A 255 -13.23 5.61 -17.53
C LYS A 255 -11.77 6.01 -17.73
N ASP A 256 -10.86 5.06 -17.64
CA ASP A 256 -9.42 5.26 -17.81
C ASP A 256 -8.77 3.97 -18.34
N ASP A 257 -7.48 4.03 -18.67
CA ASP A 257 -6.80 2.96 -19.42
C ASP A 257 -6.22 1.86 -18.52
N PHE A 258 -6.13 2.10 -17.21
CA PHE A 258 -5.42 1.24 -16.27
C PHE A 258 -5.86 -0.23 -16.33
N ILE A 259 -7.17 -0.49 -16.33
CA ILE A 259 -7.70 -1.86 -16.27
C ILE A 259 -7.42 -2.61 -17.58
N ASN A 260 -7.56 -1.92 -18.72
CA ASN A 260 -7.28 -2.49 -20.03
C ASN A 260 -5.79 -2.79 -20.18
N PHE A 261 -4.92 -1.86 -19.79
CA PHE A 261 -3.48 -2.07 -19.70
C PHE A 261 -3.14 -3.29 -18.83
N TYR A 262 -3.63 -3.33 -17.59
CA TYR A 262 -3.30 -4.40 -16.65
C TYR A 262 -3.70 -5.77 -17.18
N ASN A 263 -4.91 -5.90 -17.73
CA ASN A 263 -5.42 -7.17 -18.26
C ASN A 263 -4.71 -7.59 -19.55
N SER A 264 -4.44 -6.65 -20.47
CA SER A 264 -3.88 -6.97 -21.79
C SER A 264 -2.36 -7.13 -21.79
N LYS A 265 -1.65 -6.46 -20.87
CA LYS A 265 -0.18 -6.46 -20.80
C LYS A 265 0.33 -7.33 -19.67
N LEU A 266 -0.07 -7.07 -18.43
CA LEU A 266 0.52 -7.73 -17.27
C LEU A 266 0.00 -9.14 -17.07
N LYS A 267 -1.32 -9.35 -17.11
CA LYS A 267 -1.89 -10.71 -16.95
C LYS A 267 -1.47 -11.67 -18.06
N THR A 268 -1.13 -11.17 -19.24
CA THR A 268 -0.70 -11.99 -20.38
C THR A 268 0.82 -12.17 -20.47
N ALA A 269 1.62 -11.46 -19.66
CA ALA A 269 3.07 -11.59 -19.66
C ALA A 269 3.54 -12.88 -18.99
N ASP A 270 4.64 -13.47 -19.44
CA ASP A 270 5.32 -14.57 -18.72
C ASP A 270 6.31 -14.02 -17.67
N ILE A 271 6.90 -12.87 -18.00
CA ILE A 271 7.95 -12.21 -17.21
C ILE A 271 7.59 -10.74 -17.05
N ILE A 272 7.63 -10.24 -15.81
CA ILE A 272 7.39 -8.83 -15.50
C ILE A 272 8.58 -8.28 -14.73
N VAL A 273 9.13 -7.17 -15.20
CA VAL A 273 10.18 -6.44 -14.48
C VAL A 273 9.63 -5.08 -14.06
N PHE A 274 9.43 -4.90 -12.76
CA PHE A 274 9.01 -3.61 -12.21
C PHE A 274 10.25 -2.75 -11.93
N THR A 275 10.22 -1.50 -12.37
CA THR A 275 11.40 -0.63 -12.32
C THR A 275 11.05 0.73 -11.73
N GLY A 276 11.86 1.24 -10.81
CA GLY A 276 11.55 2.51 -10.17
C GLY A 276 12.73 3.10 -9.43
N ALA A 277 12.66 4.40 -9.16
CA ALA A 277 13.59 5.06 -8.27
C ALA A 277 12.98 5.14 -6.86
N ILE A 278 13.80 4.93 -5.84
CA ILE A 278 13.40 5.19 -4.45
C ILE A 278 13.20 6.69 -4.29
N LYS A 279 11.98 7.08 -3.91
CA LYS A 279 11.64 8.42 -3.43
C LYS A 279 11.48 8.34 -1.92
N TYR A 280 12.41 8.95 -1.20
CA TYR A 280 12.48 8.91 0.26
C TYR A 280 12.62 7.46 0.76
N ARG A 281 11.56 6.88 1.35
CA ARG A 281 11.58 5.52 1.93
C ARG A 281 10.75 4.49 1.16
N HIS A 282 10.27 4.81 -0.04
CA HIS A 282 9.46 3.93 -0.87
C HIS A 282 9.72 4.17 -2.37
N LEU A 283 9.09 3.41 -3.26
CA LEU A 283 8.90 3.84 -4.66
C LEU A 283 7.86 4.96 -4.74
N SER A 284 7.80 5.71 -5.83
CA SER A 284 6.91 6.87 -5.98
C SER A 284 5.42 6.61 -5.67
N SER A 285 4.68 7.69 -5.41
CA SER A 285 3.23 7.67 -5.27
C SER A 285 2.53 7.18 -6.54
N THR A 286 3.16 7.31 -7.72
CA THR A 286 2.69 6.71 -8.99
C THR A 286 2.76 5.18 -8.93
N TRP A 287 3.89 4.63 -8.46
CA TRP A 287 4.00 3.19 -8.20
C TRP A 287 2.98 2.71 -7.19
N LYS A 288 2.80 3.46 -6.10
CA LYS A 288 1.80 3.09 -5.10
C LYS A 288 0.38 3.17 -5.64
N ARG A 289 0.09 4.14 -6.50
CA ARG A 289 -1.18 4.26 -7.22
C ARG A 289 -1.39 3.06 -8.14
N PHE A 290 -0.36 2.60 -8.86
CA PHE A 290 -0.43 1.38 -9.66
C PHE A 290 -0.79 0.16 -8.79
N LEU A 291 -0.13 -0.04 -7.65
CA LEU A 291 -0.42 -1.15 -6.74
C LEU A 291 -1.85 -1.08 -6.18
N ASP A 292 -2.27 0.10 -5.70
CA ASP A 292 -3.63 0.32 -5.18
C ASP A 292 -4.71 0.14 -6.24
N ARG A 293 -4.44 0.56 -7.48
CA ARG A 293 -5.35 0.40 -8.59
C ARG A 293 -5.42 -1.05 -9.05
N GLY A 294 -4.35 -1.83 -8.89
CA GLY A 294 -4.33 -3.28 -9.09
C GLY A 294 -5.34 -4.06 -8.23
N PHE A 295 -5.81 -3.45 -7.13
CA PHE A 295 -6.87 -3.99 -6.26
C PHE A 295 -8.24 -4.15 -6.95
N PHE A 296 -8.41 -3.75 -8.21
CA PHE A 296 -9.61 -4.19 -8.95
C PHE A 296 -9.70 -5.72 -9.07
N ASN A 297 -8.56 -6.43 -8.98
CA ASN A 297 -8.46 -7.88 -8.82
C ASN A 297 -8.69 -8.37 -7.38
N THR A 298 -9.07 -7.45 -6.48
CA THR A 298 -9.37 -7.69 -5.06
C THR A 298 -8.25 -8.47 -4.36
N HIS A 299 -8.56 -9.45 -3.51
CA HIS A 299 -7.54 -10.22 -2.80
C HIS A 299 -7.09 -11.47 -3.59
N THR A 300 -7.37 -11.53 -4.89
CA THR A 300 -7.06 -12.70 -5.72
C THR A 300 -5.71 -12.55 -6.41
N PRO A 301 -4.88 -13.62 -6.40
CA PRO A 301 -3.67 -13.66 -7.19
C PRO A 301 -3.99 -13.48 -8.68
N SER A 302 -3.40 -12.47 -9.31
CA SER A 302 -3.65 -12.10 -10.71
C SER A 302 -2.42 -12.25 -11.60
N LEU A 303 -1.25 -12.43 -10.98
CA LEU A 303 0.04 -12.61 -11.64
C LEU A 303 0.64 -14.00 -11.38
N SER A 304 -0.17 -14.98 -11.00
CA SER A 304 0.30 -16.32 -10.64
C SER A 304 1.08 -17.00 -11.76
N GLY A 305 2.11 -17.75 -11.38
CA GLY A 305 2.98 -18.47 -12.32
C GLY A 305 4.04 -17.61 -13.04
N LYS A 306 3.99 -16.27 -12.90
CA LYS A 306 4.91 -15.37 -13.60
C LYS A 306 6.26 -15.28 -12.92
N GLN A 307 7.29 -14.95 -13.71
CA GLN A 307 8.60 -14.56 -13.21
C GLN A 307 8.62 -13.05 -12.99
N ILE A 308 8.83 -12.62 -11.75
CA ILE A 308 8.86 -11.20 -11.38
C ILE A 308 10.26 -10.84 -10.90
N GLY A 309 10.75 -9.69 -11.33
CA GLY A 309 11.94 -9.09 -10.76
C GLY A 309 11.89 -7.58 -10.75
N PHE A 310 12.90 -6.98 -10.13
CA PHE A 310 12.91 -5.54 -9.85
C PHE A 310 14.24 -4.91 -10.25
N ILE A 311 14.19 -3.76 -10.91
CA ILE A 311 15.35 -2.88 -11.13
C ILE A 311 15.09 -1.57 -10.41
N ILE A 312 15.85 -1.28 -9.37
CA ILE A 312 15.57 -0.16 -8.47
C ILE A 312 16.79 0.75 -8.40
N SER A 313 16.64 2.00 -8.82
CA SER A 313 17.65 3.02 -8.48
C SER A 313 17.38 3.52 -7.07
N GLY A 314 18.37 3.45 -6.19
CA GLY A 314 18.23 3.87 -4.79
C GLY A 314 18.80 2.90 -3.76
N ALA A 315 18.87 3.37 -2.51
CA ALA A 315 19.41 2.63 -1.37
C ALA A 315 18.50 1.50 -0.83
N LEU A 316 18.06 0.57 -1.68
CA LEU A 316 17.14 -0.52 -1.29
C LEU A 316 17.70 -1.39 -0.16
N ARG A 317 19.02 -1.59 -0.08
CA ARG A 317 19.66 -2.36 1.01
C ARG A 317 19.49 -1.71 2.38
N GLN A 318 19.29 -0.39 2.43
CA GLN A 318 19.03 0.36 3.67
C GLN A 318 17.54 0.42 4.04
N ILE A 319 16.63 -0.08 3.17
CA ILE A 319 15.19 -0.02 3.36
C ILE A 319 14.60 -1.44 3.36
N PRO A 320 14.89 -2.26 4.39
CA PRO A 320 14.42 -3.64 4.46
C PRO A 320 12.89 -3.75 4.43
N ASN A 321 12.18 -2.73 4.93
CA ASN A 321 10.72 -2.67 4.89
C ASN A 321 10.18 -2.65 3.45
N LEU A 322 10.74 -1.82 2.56
CA LEU A 322 10.35 -1.77 1.15
C LEU A 322 10.68 -3.09 0.45
N ARG A 323 11.88 -3.63 0.70
CA ARG A 323 12.28 -4.93 0.14
C ARG A 323 11.28 -6.03 0.53
N GLN A 324 10.92 -6.11 1.81
CA GLN A 324 9.95 -7.08 2.31
C GLN A 324 8.57 -6.90 1.66
N ILE A 325 8.11 -5.66 1.46
CA ILE A 325 6.85 -5.37 0.75
C ILE A 325 6.88 -5.94 -0.67
N LEU A 326 7.98 -5.73 -1.42
CA LEU A 326 8.12 -6.23 -2.79
C LEU A 326 8.18 -7.77 -2.83
N GLU A 327 8.93 -8.38 -1.91
CA GLU A 327 8.99 -9.84 -1.75
C GLU A 327 7.61 -10.45 -1.43
N ALA A 328 6.91 -9.84 -0.47
CA ALA A 328 5.59 -10.26 -0.03
C ALA A 328 4.54 -10.09 -1.13
N TYR A 329 4.58 -8.99 -1.88
CA TYR A 329 3.70 -8.76 -3.02
C TYR A 329 3.87 -9.87 -4.08
N THR A 330 5.11 -10.20 -4.46
CA THR A 330 5.39 -11.27 -5.42
C THR A 330 4.90 -12.63 -4.94
N GLN A 331 5.15 -12.98 -3.67
CA GLN A 331 4.69 -14.25 -3.10
C GLN A 331 3.16 -14.31 -2.98
N TRP A 332 2.52 -13.21 -2.56
CA TRP A 332 1.06 -13.12 -2.45
C TRP A 332 0.37 -13.27 -3.81
N GLN A 333 0.99 -12.82 -4.89
CA GLN A 333 0.51 -13.03 -6.26
C GLN A 333 0.72 -14.47 -6.77
N GLY A 334 1.37 -15.36 -6.00
CA GLY A 334 1.71 -16.72 -6.45
C GLY A 334 2.73 -16.72 -7.60
N SER A 335 3.59 -15.71 -7.65
CA SER A 335 4.62 -15.52 -8.66
C SER A 335 6.01 -15.87 -8.11
N ASN A 336 6.98 -16.12 -8.98
CA ASN A 336 8.36 -16.32 -8.56
C ASN A 336 9.13 -15.01 -8.51
N LEU A 337 9.80 -14.75 -7.39
CA LEU A 337 10.76 -13.66 -7.31
C LEU A 337 12.12 -14.11 -7.81
N VAL A 338 12.55 -13.55 -8.94
CA VAL A 338 13.86 -13.84 -9.53
C VAL A 338 14.97 -13.07 -8.82
N GLY A 339 14.77 -11.77 -8.58
CA GLY A 339 15.75 -10.96 -7.84
C GLY A 339 15.52 -9.46 -7.95
N PHE A 340 16.48 -8.72 -7.38
CA PHE A 340 16.56 -7.27 -7.39
C PHE A 340 17.91 -6.86 -7.99
N VAL A 341 17.92 -5.88 -8.87
CA VAL A 341 19.13 -5.19 -9.33
C VAL A 341 19.05 -3.74 -8.89
N THR A 342 20.14 -3.21 -8.34
CA THR A 342 20.25 -1.83 -7.89
C THR A 342 21.52 -1.18 -8.41
N ASP A 343 21.59 0.14 -8.31
CA ASP A 343 22.78 0.95 -8.59
C ASP A 343 23.59 1.29 -7.32
N GLU A 344 23.45 0.48 -6.27
CA GLU A 344 24.19 0.59 -5.00
C GLU A 344 25.59 -0.04 -5.05
N TYR A 345 26.17 -0.16 -6.25
CA TYR A 345 27.48 -0.76 -6.49
C TYR A 345 28.50 0.32 -6.85
N ASP A 346 29.78 0.03 -6.60
CA ASP A 346 30.85 1.02 -6.78
C ASP A 346 31.19 1.24 -8.26
N THR A 347 30.94 0.26 -9.14
CA THR A 347 31.31 0.34 -10.54
C THR A 347 30.16 0.01 -11.50
N SER A 348 30.15 0.63 -12.68
CA SER A 348 29.16 0.31 -13.73
C SER A 348 29.31 -1.12 -14.27
N ILE A 349 30.52 -1.67 -14.23
CA ILE A 349 30.83 -3.05 -14.60
C ILE A 349 30.05 -4.04 -13.73
N GLU A 350 30.02 -3.83 -12.42
CA GLU A 350 29.25 -4.68 -11.51
C GLU A 350 27.74 -4.60 -11.83
N ILE A 351 27.21 -3.39 -12.03
CA ILE A 351 25.80 -3.18 -12.40
C ILE A 351 25.48 -3.90 -13.72
N ASP A 352 26.35 -3.79 -14.73
CA ASP A 352 26.20 -4.47 -16.02
C ASP A 352 26.13 -5.99 -15.87
N GLN A 353 27.03 -6.57 -15.06
CA GLN A 353 27.06 -8.01 -14.79
C GLN A 353 25.79 -8.46 -14.05
N GLN A 354 25.35 -7.69 -13.05
CA GLN A 354 24.12 -7.97 -12.31
C GLN A 354 22.90 -7.94 -13.22
N LEU A 355 22.77 -6.92 -14.08
CA LEU A 355 21.68 -6.83 -15.05
C LEU A 355 21.68 -8.01 -16.02
N TYR A 356 22.86 -8.41 -16.53
CA TYR A 356 22.97 -9.54 -17.45
C TYR A 356 22.58 -10.87 -16.81
N VAL A 357 23.15 -11.19 -15.63
CA VAL A 357 22.81 -12.42 -14.88
C VAL A 357 21.33 -12.44 -14.50
N PHE A 358 20.78 -11.29 -14.11
CA PHE A 358 19.36 -11.13 -13.84
C PHE A 358 18.50 -11.43 -15.08
N SER A 359 18.86 -10.90 -16.26
CA SER A 359 18.20 -11.23 -17.53
C SER A 359 18.24 -12.74 -17.82
N CYS A 360 19.40 -13.40 -17.67
CA CYS A 360 19.52 -14.85 -17.88
C CYS A 360 18.63 -15.64 -16.91
N ASN A 361 18.59 -15.27 -15.64
CA ASN A 361 17.80 -15.96 -14.62
C ASN A 361 16.29 -15.82 -14.86
N LEU A 362 15.81 -14.65 -15.32
CA LEU A 362 14.40 -14.46 -15.68
C LEU A 362 13.97 -15.43 -16.79
N ILE A 363 14.74 -15.52 -17.87
CA ILE A 363 14.45 -16.44 -18.98
C ILE A 363 14.55 -17.88 -18.52
N LYS A 364 15.66 -18.26 -17.87
CA LYS A 364 15.88 -19.63 -17.37
C LYS A 364 14.72 -20.11 -16.49
N SER A 365 14.30 -19.30 -15.52
CA SER A 365 13.19 -19.66 -14.64
C SER A 365 11.85 -19.72 -15.37
N SER A 366 11.62 -18.84 -16.35
CA SER A 366 10.39 -18.85 -17.16
C SER A 366 10.30 -20.07 -18.08
N THR A 367 11.40 -20.47 -18.70
CA THR A 367 11.44 -21.62 -19.63
C THR A 367 11.06 -22.93 -18.94
N VAL A 368 11.47 -23.12 -17.68
CA VAL A 368 11.14 -24.32 -16.90
C VAL A 368 9.95 -24.12 -15.96
N ASN A 369 9.22 -23.01 -16.07
CA ASN A 369 8.09 -22.63 -15.21
C ASN A 369 8.40 -22.75 -13.71
N TYR A 370 9.61 -22.34 -13.30
CA TYR A 370 10.07 -22.47 -11.92
C TYR A 370 9.37 -21.47 -11.00
N ILE A 371 8.83 -21.97 -9.88
CA ILE A 371 8.25 -21.17 -8.80
C ILE A 371 8.89 -21.59 -7.47
N LYS A 372 9.49 -20.63 -6.75
CA LYS A 372 9.99 -20.86 -5.39
C LYS A 372 8.82 -21.15 -4.43
N PRO A 373 9.02 -22.03 -3.44
CA PRO A 373 8.07 -22.17 -2.34
C PRO A 373 7.85 -20.82 -1.64
N ALA A 374 6.61 -20.56 -1.25
CA ALA A 374 6.27 -19.40 -0.43
C ALA A 374 6.95 -19.50 0.94
N THR A 375 7.46 -18.38 1.43
CA THR A 375 8.01 -18.25 2.77
C THR A 375 6.90 -17.88 3.77
N PHE A 376 7.27 -17.53 5.02
CA PHE A 376 6.35 -16.92 5.98
C PHE A 376 5.52 -15.80 5.34
N LEU A 377 6.15 -14.96 4.51
CA LEU A 377 5.50 -13.83 3.87
C LEU A 377 4.26 -14.25 3.04
N GLY A 378 4.45 -15.15 2.07
CA GLY A 378 3.33 -15.65 1.26
C GLY A 378 2.33 -16.47 2.05
N VAL A 379 2.81 -17.36 2.94
CA VAL A 379 1.96 -18.28 3.70
C VAL A 379 1.07 -17.54 4.69
N ALA A 380 1.63 -16.64 5.50
CA ALA A 380 0.88 -15.89 6.50
C ALA A 380 -0.12 -14.93 5.82
N GLY A 381 0.31 -14.22 4.78
CA GLY A 381 -0.56 -13.32 4.03
C GLY A 381 -1.77 -14.02 3.42
N MET A 382 -1.57 -15.19 2.79
CA MET A 382 -2.66 -15.98 2.22
C MET A 382 -3.58 -16.53 3.32
N LYS A 383 -3.06 -16.97 4.46
CA LYS A 383 -3.89 -17.47 5.57
C LYS A 383 -4.82 -16.39 6.13
N ILE A 384 -4.31 -15.18 6.36
CA ILE A 384 -5.13 -14.05 6.83
C ILE A 384 -6.29 -13.78 5.86
N PHE A 385 -5.99 -13.61 4.57
CA PHE A 385 -7.06 -13.35 3.59
C PHE A 385 -8.01 -14.51 3.44
N ARG A 386 -7.50 -15.74 3.34
CA ARG A 386 -8.34 -16.93 3.21
C ARG A 386 -9.35 -17.03 4.36
N ASP A 387 -8.89 -16.83 5.59
CA ASP A 387 -9.74 -16.94 6.78
C ASP A 387 -10.77 -15.79 6.81
N GLU A 388 -10.36 -14.56 6.47
CA GLU A 388 -11.27 -13.40 6.42
C GLU A 388 -12.29 -13.47 5.27
N ILE A 389 -11.88 -13.89 4.07
CA ILE A 389 -12.78 -14.10 2.91
C ILE A 389 -13.71 -15.27 3.17
N TRP A 390 -13.28 -16.31 3.91
CA TRP A 390 -14.23 -17.30 4.42
C TRP A 390 -15.17 -16.67 5.46
N GLY A 391 -14.64 -15.80 6.32
CA GLY A 391 -15.32 -15.13 7.43
C GLY A 391 -16.08 -13.86 7.01
N ASN A 392 -15.70 -12.73 7.61
CA ASN A 392 -16.46 -11.49 7.55
C ASN A 392 -16.45 -10.82 6.17
N LEU A 393 -15.42 -11.08 5.37
CA LEU A 393 -15.22 -10.46 4.07
C LEU A 393 -15.88 -11.23 2.91
N ARG A 394 -16.49 -12.39 3.16
CA ARG A 394 -17.13 -13.20 2.11
C ARG A 394 -18.17 -12.45 1.30
N PHE A 395 -19.07 -11.76 1.98
CA PHE A 395 -20.18 -11.06 1.33
C PHE A 395 -19.72 -9.80 0.57
N PRO A 396 -18.86 -8.93 1.14
CA PRO A 396 -18.31 -7.80 0.40
C PRO A 396 -17.43 -8.21 -0.78
N PHE A 397 -16.83 -9.41 -0.72
CA PHE A 397 -15.86 -9.91 -1.69
C PHE A 397 -16.26 -11.29 -2.25
N VAL A 398 -17.40 -11.32 -2.95
CA VAL A 398 -17.94 -12.52 -3.61
C VAL A 398 -16.97 -13.07 -4.68
N ALA A 399 -16.32 -12.17 -5.41
CA ALA A 399 -15.36 -12.54 -6.46
C ALA A 399 -14.22 -13.38 -5.88
N ASP A 400 -13.68 -12.94 -4.75
CA ASP A 400 -12.60 -13.59 -4.00
C ASP A 400 -13.06 -14.94 -3.46
N HIS A 401 -14.28 -15.00 -2.92
CA HIS A 401 -14.81 -16.27 -2.43
C HIS A 401 -14.86 -17.34 -3.53
N ASN A 402 -15.29 -16.96 -4.73
CA ASN A 402 -15.34 -17.85 -5.88
C ASN A 402 -13.94 -18.24 -6.36
N ALA A 403 -13.01 -17.28 -6.44
CA ALA A 403 -11.63 -17.55 -6.82
C ALA A 403 -10.93 -18.49 -5.82
N TYR A 404 -11.11 -18.27 -4.52
CA TYR A 404 -10.47 -19.09 -3.48
C TYR A 404 -11.02 -20.52 -3.44
N LYS A 405 -12.28 -20.73 -3.83
CA LYS A 405 -12.81 -22.08 -4.10
C LYS A 405 -12.10 -22.73 -5.28
N ALA A 406 -11.98 -22.02 -6.40
CA ALA A 406 -11.31 -22.55 -7.60
C ALA A 406 -9.83 -22.85 -7.35
N LEU A 407 -9.16 -22.05 -6.52
CA LEU A 407 -7.76 -22.24 -6.12
C LEU A 407 -7.58 -23.29 -5.00
N ASN A 408 -8.66 -23.87 -4.47
CA ASN A 408 -8.65 -24.83 -3.36
C ASN A 408 -7.87 -24.37 -2.11
N VAL A 409 -7.88 -23.07 -1.82
CA VAL A 409 -7.09 -22.54 -0.69
C VAL A 409 -7.78 -22.72 0.67
N TYR A 410 -9.08 -23.06 0.72
CA TYR A 410 -9.83 -23.26 1.97
C TYR A 410 -9.52 -24.59 2.69
N ASP A 411 -8.28 -24.78 3.12
CA ASP A 411 -7.73 -26.01 3.71
C ASP A 411 -7.80 -26.08 5.26
N PHE A 412 -8.75 -25.39 5.90
CA PHE A 412 -8.81 -25.24 7.37
C PHE A 412 -10.22 -25.52 7.94
N PRO A 413 -10.37 -25.71 9.27
CA PRO A 413 -11.67 -25.93 9.90
C PRO A 413 -12.63 -24.74 9.82
N GLN A 414 -13.88 -24.98 9.41
CA GLN A 414 -14.86 -23.93 9.10
C GLN A 414 -16.05 -23.90 10.09
N LYS A 415 -15.76 -23.83 11.39
CA LYS A 415 -16.75 -24.03 12.47
C LYS A 415 -17.53 -22.78 12.91
N ASN A 416 -17.25 -21.59 12.37
CA ASN A 416 -17.99 -20.38 12.74
C ASN A 416 -19.40 -20.33 12.09
N TYR A 417 -20.37 -21.03 12.69
CA TYR A 417 -21.73 -21.17 12.16
C TYR A 417 -22.49 -19.85 12.03
N LYS A 418 -22.33 -18.92 12.99
CA LYS A 418 -22.98 -17.59 12.94
C LYS A 418 -22.54 -16.80 11.71
N SER A 419 -21.23 -16.76 11.43
CA SER A 419 -20.70 -16.12 10.22
C SER A 419 -21.20 -16.81 8.95
N ARG A 420 -21.27 -18.16 8.94
CA ARG A 420 -21.79 -18.94 7.80
C ARG A 420 -23.24 -18.62 7.46
N ILE A 421 -24.13 -18.59 8.45
CA ILE A 421 -25.56 -18.29 8.25
C ILE A 421 -25.71 -16.85 7.73
N ARG A 422 -25.05 -15.89 8.36
CA ARG A 422 -25.08 -14.49 7.94
C ARG A 422 -24.60 -14.33 6.48
N ASN A 423 -23.48 -14.97 6.14
CA ASN A 423 -22.94 -14.94 4.78
C ASN A 423 -23.88 -15.60 3.78
N PHE A 424 -24.51 -16.72 4.14
CA PHE A 424 -25.48 -17.39 3.28
C PHE A 424 -26.66 -16.47 2.92
N ILE A 425 -27.24 -15.79 3.92
CA ILE A 425 -28.36 -14.85 3.73
C ILE A 425 -27.94 -13.70 2.81
N PHE A 426 -26.83 -13.04 3.11
CA PHE A 426 -26.38 -11.89 2.32
C PHE A 426 -25.96 -12.28 0.90
N MET A 427 -25.36 -13.45 0.71
CA MET A 427 -25.05 -13.99 -0.61
C MET A 427 -26.31 -14.24 -1.44
N LEU A 428 -27.38 -14.76 -0.81
CA LEU A 428 -28.68 -14.95 -1.46
C LEU A 428 -29.28 -13.60 -1.88
N MET A 429 -29.25 -12.60 -0.99
CA MET A 429 -29.69 -11.23 -1.30
C MET A 429 -28.96 -10.63 -2.50
N CYS A 430 -27.65 -10.86 -2.61
CA CYS A 430 -26.84 -10.38 -3.74
C CYS A 430 -27.12 -11.07 -5.07
N LYS A 431 -27.87 -12.17 -5.11
CA LYS A 431 -28.33 -12.77 -6.37
C LYS A 431 -29.43 -11.93 -7.02
N PHE A 432 -30.18 -11.14 -6.26
CA PHE A 432 -31.21 -10.26 -6.78
C PHE A 432 -30.59 -8.96 -7.32
N PRO A 433 -30.69 -8.65 -8.63
CA PRO A 433 -29.99 -7.53 -9.24
C PRO A 433 -30.28 -6.16 -8.60
N SER A 434 -31.55 -5.89 -8.25
CA SER A 434 -31.97 -4.63 -7.63
C SER A 434 -31.35 -4.43 -6.25
N ILE A 435 -31.33 -5.49 -5.42
CA ILE A 435 -30.73 -5.48 -4.08
C ILE A 435 -29.20 -5.33 -4.20
N ARG A 436 -28.57 -6.12 -5.08
CA ARG A 436 -27.14 -6.04 -5.37
C ARG A 436 -26.71 -4.63 -5.76
N LYS A 437 -27.42 -4.01 -6.70
CA LYS A 437 -27.12 -2.64 -7.17
C LYS A 437 -27.19 -1.64 -6.01
N LYS A 438 -28.20 -1.74 -5.15
CA LYS A 438 -28.38 -0.87 -3.97
C LYS A 438 -27.22 -1.02 -2.97
N ILE A 439 -26.84 -2.27 -2.67
CA ILE A 439 -25.75 -2.59 -1.74
C ILE A 439 -24.42 -2.03 -2.24
N TYR A 440 -23.97 -2.44 -3.43
CA TYR A 440 -22.63 -2.12 -3.93
C TYR A 440 -22.49 -0.68 -4.45
N SER A 441 -23.59 -0.02 -4.82
CA SER A 441 -23.51 1.38 -5.29
C SER A 441 -23.44 2.37 -4.14
N ASN A 442 -24.26 2.19 -3.10
CA ASN A 442 -24.53 3.26 -2.13
C ASN A 442 -24.37 2.84 -0.67
N GLN A 443 -24.65 1.59 -0.30
CA GLN A 443 -24.80 1.21 1.11
C GLN A 443 -23.55 0.57 1.71
N ILE A 444 -22.79 -0.21 0.93
CA ILE A 444 -21.71 -1.03 1.49
C ILE A 444 -20.65 -0.18 2.20
N LYS A 445 -20.27 0.96 1.62
CA LYS A 445 -19.26 1.86 2.19
C LYS A 445 -19.74 2.49 3.50
N SER A 446 -20.99 2.95 3.58
CA SER A 446 -21.54 3.58 4.80
C SER A 446 -21.81 2.57 5.91
N SER A 447 -22.24 1.37 5.56
CA SER A 447 -22.55 0.31 6.54
C SER A 447 -21.33 -0.18 7.31
N MET A 448 -20.10 0.00 6.78
CA MET A 448 -18.86 -0.40 7.46
C MET A 448 -18.66 0.29 8.80
N VAL A 449 -19.06 1.57 8.92
CA VAL A 449 -18.82 2.35 10.13
C VAL A 449 -19.99 2.32 11.11
N VAL A 450 -21.17 1.86 10.70
CA VAL A 450 -22.38 1.87 11.54
C VAL A 450 -22.18 1.18 12.89
N PRO A 451 -21.57 -0.01 12.99
CA PRO A 451 -21.37 -0.65 14.29
C PRO A 451 -20.43 0.13 15.21
N LEU A 452 -19.47 0.85 14.64
CA LEU A 452 -18.46 1.60 15.38
C LEU A 452 -19.00 2.97 15.81
N LYS A 453 -19.78 3.63 14.94
CA LYS A 453 -20.47 4.88 15.27
C LYS A 453 -21.34 4.76 16.50
N LYS A 454 -22.08 3.64 16.64
CA LYS A 454 -22.87 3.37 17.84
C LYS A 454 -22.05 3.40 19.13
N ILE A 455 -20.81 2.92 19.09
CA ILE A 455 -19.89 2.91 20.22
C ILE A 455 -19.30 4.30 20.46
N VAL A 456 -18.99 5.03 19.39
CA VAL A 456 -18.52 6.42 19.47
C VAL A 456 -19.59 7.32 20.08
N GLU A 457 -20.84 7.15 19.66
CA GLU A 457 -22.01 7.92 20.12
C GLU A 457 -22.48 7.50 21.52
N ASP A 458 -22.05 6.34 22.02
CA ASP A 458 -22.38 5.88 23.36
C ASP A 458 -21.63 6.72 24.41
N THR A 459 -22.38 7.63 25.04
CA THR A 459 -21.86 8.53 26.08
C THR A 459 -21.90 7.92 27.48
N THR A 460 -22.34 6.67 27.65
CA THR A 460 -22.28 6.03 28.96
C THR A 460 -20.82 5.87 29.40
N ILE A 461 -20.55 6.31 30.63
CA ILE A 461 -19.22 6.38 31.25
C ILE A 461 -18.98 5.10 32.04
#